data_AF-A0A5C6NIE0-F1
#
_entry.id   AF-A0A5C6NIE0-F1
#
_cell.length_a   1.000
_cell.length_b   1.000
_cell.length_c   1.000
_cell.angle_alpha   90.00
_cell.angle_beta   90.00
_cell.angle_gamma   90.00
#
_symmetry.space_group_name_H-M   'P 1'
#
loop_
_entity.id
_entity.type
_entity.pdbx_description
1 polymer ?
#
loop_
_entity_poly.entity_id
_entity_poly.type
_entity_poly.pdbx_seq_one_letter_code
_entity_poly.pdbx_strand_id
1 'polypeptide(L)' 'MRLQTVFLLLLHCLAFALGQYELCKSLVSTDEGSVWEQYACQPKPASMKDYMRIKVDPPGITCGNPPERFCTLVTHN' A
#
# COMPACT_ATOMS: atom_id res chain seq x y z
N MET A 1 4.12 9.01 -35.54
CA MET A 1 3.34 7.74 -35.54
C MET A 1 3.83 6.74 -34.50
N ARG A 2 5.09 6.26 -34.51
CA ARG A 2 5.55 5.25 -33.52
C ARG A 2 5.55 5.71 -32.05
N LEU A 3 5.92 6.96 -31.79
CA LEU A 3 5.93 7.52 -30.43
C LEU A 3 4.51 7.64 -29.83
N GLN A 4 3.52 7.99 -30.65
CA GLN A 4 2.12 8.06 -30.23
C GLN A 4 1.57 6.69 -29.87
N THR A 5 1.91 5.65 -30.63
CA THR A 5 1.52 4.27 -30.32
C THR A 5 2.13 3.79 -29.01
N VAL A 6 3.41 4.09 -28.76
CA VAL A 6 4.09 3.75 -27.50
C VAL A 6 3.45 4.47 -26.32
N PHE A 7 3.13 5.76 -26.48
CA PHE A 7 2.46 6.55 -25.45
C PHE A 7 1.07 6.00 -25.10
N LEU A 8 0.28 5.64 -26.12
CA LEU A 8 -1.04 5.03 -25.93
C LEU A 8 -0.95 3.67 -25.23
N LEU A 9 0.02 2.83 -25.59
CA LEU A 9 0.29 1.55 -24.93
C LEU A 9 0.66 1.75 -23.45
N LEU A 10 1.52 2.70 -23.13
CA LEU A 10 1.90 3.02 -21.76
C LEU A 10 0.69 3.46 -20.93
N LEU A 11 -0.14 4.35 -21.48
CA LEU A 11 -1.37 4.80 -20.82
C LEU A 11 -2.33 3.64 -20.53
N HIS A 12 -2.48 2.71 -21.48
CA HIS A 12 -3.35 1.55 -21.32
C HIS A 12 -2.84 0.61 -20.22
N CYS A 13 -1.53 0.33 -20.19
CA CYS A 13 -0.92 -0.49 -19.15
C CYS A 13 -1.04 0.16 -17.75
N LEU A 14 -0.85 1.48 -17.66
CA LEU A 14 -1.02 2.23 -16.42
C LEU A 14 -2.46 2.18 -15.91
N ALA A 15 -3.44 2.38 -16.80
CA ALA A 15 -4.86 2.29 -16.44
C ALA A 15 -5.23 0.89 -15.94
N PHE A 16 -4.72 -0.16 -16.59
CA PHE A 16 -4.93 -1.54 -16.15
C PHE A 16 -4.29 -1.84 -14.80
N ALA A 17 -3.05 -1.40 -14.56
CA ALA A 17 -2.34 -1.66 -13.32
C ALA A 17 -2.95 -0.93 -12.11
N LEU A 18 -3.50 0.27 -12.31
CA LEU A 18 -4.08 1.08 -11.23
C LEU A 18 -5.54 0.70 -10.88
N GLY A 19 -6.21 -0.09 -11.73
CA GLY A 19 -7.63 -0.43 -11.56
C GLY A 19 -7.92 -1.84 -11.05
N GLN A 20 -6.90 -2.67 -10.83
CA GLN A 20 -7.14 -4.06 -10.42
C GLN A 20 -7.60 -4.11 -8.96
N TYR A 21 -8.71 -4.80 -8.69
CA TYR A 21 -9.20 -5.13 -7.33
C TYR A 21 -9.70 -3.97 -6.46
N GLU A 22 -10.08 -2.82 -7.04
CA GLU A 22 -10.63 -1.68 -6.27
C GLU A 22 -12.15 -1.80 -5.96
N LEU A 23 -12.87 -2.67 -6.68
CA LEU A 23 -14.33 -2.87 -6.53
C LEU A 23 -14.63 -4.26 -5.96
N CYS A 24 -15.28 -4.32 -4.80
CA CYS A 24 -15.70 -5.59 -4.19
C CYS A 24 -17.08 -6.07 -4.68
N LYS A 25 -17.95 -5.16 -5.16
CA LYS A 25 -19.27 -5.50 -5.69
C LYS A 25 -19.81 -4.48 -6.69
N SER A 26 -20.65 -4.93 -7.61
CA SER A 26 -21.40 -4.06 -8.54
C SER A 26 -22.86 -4.47 -8.58
N LEU A 27 -23.75 -3.50 -8.82
CA LEU A 27 -25.17 -3.78 -9.02
C LEU A 27 -25.39 -4.09 -10.50
N VAL A 28 -25.81 -5.31 -10.80
CA VAL A 28 -26.04 -5.80 -12.15
C VAL A 28 -27.53 -6.05 -12.34
N SER A 29 -28.09 -5.66 -13.48
CA SER A 29 -29.47 -5.97 -13.83
C SER A 29 -29.53 -7.38 -14.41
N THR A 30 -30.36 -8.23 -13.83
CA THR A 30 -30.69 -9.57 -14.35
C THR A 30 -32.17 -9.61 -14.70
N ASP A 31 -32.61 -10.68 -15.39
CA ASP A 31 -34.02 -10.86 -15.74
C ASP A 31 -34.93 -10.95 -14.49
N GLU A 32 -34.37 -11.39 -13.36
CA GLU A 32 -35.03 -11.49 -12.06
C GLU A 32 -34.90 -10.21 -11.20
N GLY A 33 -34.39 -9.11 -11.79
CA GLY A 33 -34.17 -7.83 -11.13
C GLY A 33 -32.69 -7.52 -10.85
N SER A 34 -32.45 -6.48 -10.04
CA SER A 34 -31.09 -6.00 -9.75
C SER A 34 -30.41 -6.82 -8.65
N VAL A 35 -29.27 -7.42 -8.95
CA VAL A 35 -28.51 -8.30 -8.06
C VAL A 35 -27.10 -7.75 -7.84
N TRP A 36 -26.55 -7.94 -6.64
CA TRP A 36 -25.15 -7.61 -6.35
C TRP A 36 -24.23 -8.73 -6.80
N GLU A 37 -23.41 -8.47 -7.81
CA GLU A 37 -22.30 -9.34 -8.20
C GLU A 37 -21.07 -9.00 -7.34
N GLN A 38 -20.39 -10.02 -6.84
CA GLN A 38 -19.24 -9.90 -5.94
C GLN A 38 -17.94 -10.16 -6.71
N TYR A 39 -16.88 -9.43 -6.39
CA TYR A 39 -15.55 -9.58 -6.99
C TYR A 39 -14.45 -9.65 -5.93
N ALA A 40 -13.28 -10.14 -6.32
CA ALA A 40 -12.08 -10.01 -5.50
C ALA A 40 -11.69 -8.53 -5.38
N CYS A 41 -11.25 -8.10 -4.19
CA CYS A 41 -10.78 -6.73 -3.96
C CYS A 41 -9.60 -6.68 -2.99
N GLN A 42 -8.81 -5.61 -3.06
CA GLN A 42 -7.66 -5.35 -2.19
C GLN A 42 -7.80 -3.96 -1.55
N PRO A 43 -7.43 -3.78 -0.26
CA PRO A 43 -7.35 -2.46 0.33
C PRO A 43 -6.24 -1.63 -0.29
N LYS A 44 -6.44 -0.30 -0.28
CA LYS A 44 -5.44 0.65 -0.77
C LYS A 44 -4.14 0.54 0.04
N PRO A 45 -2.98 0.60 -0.62
CA PRO A 45 -1.71 0.61 0.09
C PRO A 45 -1.62 1.86 0.97
N ALA A 46 -1.29 1.66 2.24
CA ALA A 46 -1.09 2.73 3.21
C ALA A 46 0.09 2.39 4.12
N SER A 47 0.71 3.42 4.71
CA SER A 47 1.73 3.23 5.73
C SER A 47 1.10 2.57 6.96
N MET A 48 1.53 1.34 7.28
CA MET A 48 1.05 0.63 8.47
C MET A 48 1.73 1.09 9.77
N LYS A 49 2.76 1.95 9.68
CA LYS A 49 3.51 2.48 10.83
C LYS A 49 2.60 3.16 11.85
N ASP A 50 1.56 3.86 11.41
CA ASP A 50 0.69 4.61 12.31
C ASP A 50 -0.34 3.71 13.02
N TYR A 51 -0.50 2.47 12.54
CA TYR A 51 -1.46 1.50 13.07
C TYR A 51 -0.80 0.38 13.87
N MET A 52 0.54 0.31 13.90
CA MET A 52 1.24 -0.76 14.61
C MET A 52 1.28 -0.52 16.12
N ARG A 53 1.25 -1.61 16.88
CA ARG A 53 1.54 -1.63 18.32
C ARG A 53 2.90 -2.29 18.52
N ILE A 54 3.83 -1.57 19.11
CA ILE A 54 5.22 -2.02 19.28
C ILE A 54 5.39 -2.55 20.70
N LYS A 55 6.00 -3.74 20.82
CA LYS A 55 6.50 -4.30 22.08
C LYS A 55 8.02 -4.41 22.00
N VAL A 56 8.69 -3.97 23.05
CA VAL A 56 10.16 -4.04 23.17
C VAL A 56 10.49 -4.92 24.37
N ASP A 57 11.24 -5.99 24.14
CA ASP A 57 11.65 -6.97 25.15
C ASP A 57 13.19 -7.16 25.12
N PRO A 58 13.88 -7.27 26.26
CA PRO A 58 13.33 -7.21 27.62
C PRO A 58 12.90 -5.79 28.02
N PRO A 59 12.02 -5.66 29.03
CA PRO A 59 11.69 -4.36 29.60
C PRO A 59 12.96 -3.68 30.14
N GLY A 60 13.10 -2.37 29.91
CA GLY A 60 14.26 -1.58 30.33
C GLY A 60 15.43 -1.56 29.35
N ILE A 61 15.33 -2.19 28.18
CA ILE A 61 16.39 -2.15 27.15
C ILE A 61 16.52 -0.78 26.45
N THR A 62 15.47 0.05 26.49
CA THR A 62 15.52 1.41 25.94
C THR A 62 16.45 2.27 26.79
N CYS A 63 17.47 2.86 26.17
CA CYS A 63 18.45 3.70 26.86
C CYS A 63 17.81 4.97 27.47
N GLY A 64 18.51 5.57 28.43
CA GLY A 64 18.11 6.83 29.07
C GLY A 64 17.75 6.74 30.55
N ASN A 65 17.76 5.55 31.14
CA ASN A 65 17.59 5.36 32.58
C ASN A 65 18.54 4.28 33.15
N PRO A 66 19.72 4.66 33.71
CA PRO A 66 20.25 6.03 33.81
C PRO A 66 20.73 6.59 32.45
N PRO A 67 21.05 7.89 32.35
CA PRO A 67 21.63 8.47 31.14
C PRO A 67 22.96 7.81 30.74
N GLU A 68 23.12 7.49 29.45
CA GLU A 68 24.31 6.83 28.89
C GLU A 68 24.90 7.64 27.73
N ARG A 69 26.21 7.52 27.51
CA ARG A 69 26.90 8.09 26.33
C ARG A 69 26.84 7.08 25.19
N PHE A 70 26.66 7.57 23.96
CA PHE A 70 26.72 6.76 22.75
C PHE A 70 27.69 7.39 21.73
N CYS A 71 28.30 6.55 20.89
CA CYS A 71 29.15 7.00 19.79
C CYS A 71 28.30 7.23 18.54
N THR A 72 28.41 8.39 17.91
CA THR A 72 27.84 8.62 16.59
C THR A 72 28.83 8.18 15.52
N LEU A 73 28.33 7.50 14.48
CA LEU A 73 29.15 7.15 13.34
C LEU A 73 29.34 8.39 12.46
N VAL A 74 30.58 8.85 12.30
CA VAL A 74 30.95 9.89 11.33
C VAL A 74 31.76 9.25 10.21
N THR A 75 31.19 9.19 9.01
CA THR A 75 31.93 8.81 7.80
C THR A 75 32.65 10.05 7.28
N HIS A 76 33.98 10.01 7.26
CA HIS A 76 34.77 10.99 6.53
C HIS A 76 34.61 10.69 5.04
N ASN A 77 33.85 11.52 4.32
CA ASN A 77 33.84 11.54 2.85
C ASN A 77 35.05 12.31 2.34
#